data_AF-Q5C1X9-F1
#
_entry.id   AF-Q5C1X9-F1
#
_cell.length_a   1.000
_cell.length_b   1.000
_cell.length_c   1.000
_cell.angle_alpha   90.00
_cell.angle_beta   90.00
_cell.angle_gamma   90.00
#
_symmetry.space_group_name_H-M   'P 1'
#
loop_
_entity.id
_entity.type
_entity.pdbx_description
1 polymer ?
#
loop_
_entity_poly.entity_id
_entity_poly.type
_entity_poly.pdbx_seq_one_letter_code
_entity_poly.pdbx_strand_id
1 'polypeptide(L)'
;FRKRRNQEKFPIIVKFVESEWRLCYYTIMFLYGLFALYDKSYFWDVKETMLNYPYHVLTPEIHWYYMVQLGYYTASSIWIFYEVKRSDFKVLLGHHISTVSLLVFSYLTNFHRIGAIVLLLHDIADCWMEAAKICKYINKNLASEVLFSIFFVVWIATRLTYFPFWVIWTTIKLGPVENGIYPGYVIMNGFLLVLQILHIYWFCLIVKIAVQVKSHGRLFKDCRSESELSDESTHITKSNLIHKKNYHVKQTSLKDSDDVQYDNNNNDKLNHVYQRSTHCIQLDNRLN
;
A
#
# COMPACT_ATOMS: atom_id res chain seq x y z
N PHE A 1 7.91 26.47 -5.44
CA PHE A 1 9.23 25.95 -5.03
C PHE A 1 9.28 25.36 -3.61
N ARG A 2 8.82 26.07 -2.57
CA ARG A 2 8.84 25.59 -1.17
C ARG A 2 8.01 24.31 -0.90
N LYS A 3 6.95 24.03 -1.67
CA LYS A 3 6.17 22.78 -1.62
C LYS A 3 6.89 21.55 -2.24
N ARG A 4 7.81 21.74 -3.21
CA ARG A 4 8.59 20.63 -3.80
C ARG A 4 9.66 20.12 -2.83
N ARG A 5 10.22 20.99 -1.99
CA ARG A 5 11.25 20.61 -1.01
C ARG A 5 10.72 19.79 0.18
N ASN A 6 9.41 19.77 0.40
CA ASN A 6 8.78 18.86 1.37
C ASN A 6 8.47 17.48 0.75
N GLN A 7 8.55 17.32 -0.58
CA GLN A 7 8.32 16.03 -1.24
C GLN A 7 9.51 15.07 -1.11
N GLU A 8 10.71 15.58 -0.85
CA GLU A 8 11.90 14.77 -0.55
C GLU A 8 11.96 14.26 0.90
N LYS A 9 10.99 14.67 1.75
CA LYS A 9 10.95 14.33 3.18
C LYS A 9 9.59 13.77 3.59
N PHE A 10 9.05 12.80 2.86
CA PHE A 10 8.27 11.78 3.57
C PHE A 10 9.29 10.80 4.12
N PRO A 11 9.66 10.89 5.41
CA PRO A 11 10.61 9.94 5.96
C PRO A 11 10.02 8.55 5.71
N ILE A 12 10.86 7.60 5.32
CA ILE A 12 10.47 6.22 4.95
C ILE A 12 9.50 5.62 5.98
N ILE A 13 9.64 6.04 7.25
CA ILE A 13 8.73 5.73 8.35
C ILE A 13 7.25 6.09 8.10
N VAL A 14 6.92 7.23 7.47
CA VAL A 14 5.51 7.60 7.19
C VAL A 14 4.90 6.63 6.20
N LYS A 15 5.62 6.28 5.13
CA LYS A 15 5.16 5.29 4.14
C LYS A 15 5.08 3.89 4.75
N PHE A 16 6.01 3.56 5.65
CA PHE A 16 5.98 2.32 6.40
C PHE A 16 4.72 2.22 7.27
N VAL A 17 4.45 3.24 8.10
CA VAL A 17 3.27 3.27 8.98
C VAL A 17 1.98 3.26 8.17
N GLU A 18 1.93 3.98 7.05
CA GLU A 18 0.78 4.00 6.16
C GLU A 18 0.51 2.63 5.53
N SER A 19 1.55 1.93 5.08
CA SER A 19 1.42 0.56 4.56
C SER A 19 1.12 -0.46 5.66
N GLU A 20 1.66 -0.31 6.85
CA GLU A 20 1.39 -1.17 8.01
C GLU A 20 -0.09 -1.10 8.42
N TRP A 21 -0.62 0.11 8.61
CA TRP A 21 -2.04 0.28 8.93
C TRP A 21 -2.95 -0.32 7.85
N ARG A 22 -2.64 -0.10 6.57
CA ARG A 22 -3.39 -0.71 5.45
C ARG A 22 -3.31 -2.23 5.46
N LEU A 23 -2.13 -2.80 5.74
CA LEU A 23 -1.97 -4.25 5.85
C LEU A 23 -2.87 -4.81 6.97
N CYS A 24 -2.86 -4.19 8.14
CA CYS A 24 -3.74 -4.58 9.26
C CYS A 24 -5.21 -4.52 8.85
N TYR A 25 -5.64 -3.42 8.23
CA TYR A 25 -7.00 -3.26 7.74
C TYR A 25 -7.39 -4.37 6.75
N TYR A 26 -6.64 -4.56 5.66
CA TYR A 26 -6.99 -5.57 4.64
C TYR A 26 -6.96 -6.99 5.20
N THR A 27 -6.03 -7.29 6.10
CA THR A 27 -5.94 -8.63 6.72
C THR A 27 -7.16 -8.90 7.60
N ILE A 28 -7.55 -7.95 8.46
CA ILE A 28 -8.73 -8.08 9.32
C ILE A 28 -10.00 -8.20 8.46
N MET A 29 -10.15 -7.36 7.44
CA MET A 29 -11.33 -7.39 6.57
C MET A 29 -11.41 -8.66 5.74
N PHE A 30 -10.27 -9.19 5.26
CA PHE A 30 -10.24 -10.47 4.58
C PHE A 30 -10.68 -11.62 5.50
N LEU A 31 -10.14 -11.68 6.72
CA LEU A 31 -10.52 -12.71 7.70
C LEU A 31 -11.99 -12.60 8.12
N TYR A 32 -12.48 -11.38 8.33
CA TYR A 32 -13.89 -11.14 8.61
C TYR A 32 -14.78 -11.53 7.43
N GLY A 33 -14.37 -11.21 6.20
CA GLY A 33 -15.06 -11.62 4.98
C GLY A 33 -15.14 -13.14 4.83
N LEU A 34 -14.05 -13.86 5.11
CA LEU A 34 -14.06 -15.33 5.15
C LEU A 34 -15.05 -15.85 6.19
N PHE A 35 -15.01 -15.31 7.41
CA PHE A 35 -15.93 -15.69 8.48
C PHE A 35 -17.40 -15.43 8.10
N ALA A 36 -17.72 -14.26 7.56
CA ALA A 36 -19.08 -13.85 7.21
C ALA A 36 -19.66 -14.60 6.00
N LEU A 37 -18.80 -15.15 5.14
CA LEU A 37 -19.20 -15.87 3.91
C LEU A 37 -19.13 -17.38 4.05
N TYR A 38 -18.38 -17.92 5.02
CA TYR A 38 -18.08 -19.36 5.12
C TYR A 38 -19.33 -20.25 5.18
N ASP A 39 -20.35 -19.81 5.92
CA ASP A 39 -21.62 -20.52 6.11
C ASP A 39 -22.63 -20.29 4.96
N LYS A 40 -22.28 -19.45 3.98
CA LYS A 40 -23.17 -19.07 2.89
C LYS A 40 -22.91 -19.96 1.68
N SER A 41 -23.97 -20.53 1.12
CA SER A 41 -23.87 -21.43 -0.02
C SER A 41 -23.27 -20.74 -1.27
N TYR A 42 -23.60 -19.46 -1.46
CA TYR A 42 -23.07 -18.64 -2.55
C TYR A 42 -21.56 -18.31 -2.46
N PHE A 43 -20.91 -18.59 -1.34
CA PHE A 43 -19.44 -18.53 -1.24
C PHE A 43 -18.78 -19.69 -1.98
N TRP A 44 -19.42 -20.87 -1.97
CA TRP A 44 -18.92 -22.08 -2.61
C TRP A 44 -19.36 -22.21 -4.07
N ASP A 45 -20.58 -21.76 -4.40
CA ASP A 45 -21.05 -21.61 -5.78
C ASP A 45 -21.55 -20.19 -6.06
N VAL A 46 -20.77 -19.42 -6.83
CA VAL A 46 -21.11 -18.05 -7.22
C VAL A 46 -22.45 -17.97 -7.94
N LYS A 47 -22.90 -19.02 -8.63
CA LYS A 47 -24.20 -19.00 -9.32
C LYS A 47 -25.36 -18.75 -8.37
N GLU A 48 -25.27 -19.23 -7.14
CA GLU A 48 -26.30 -19.03 -6.12
C GLU A 48 -26.41 -17.58 -5.64
N THR A 49 -25.44 -16.73 -5.97
CA THR A 49 -25.54 -15.29 -5.66
C THR A 49 -26.70 -14.60 -6.34
N MET A 50 -27.20 -15.12 -7.47
CA MET A 50 -28.32 -14.56 -8.22
C MET A 50 -29.64 -15.28 -7.93
N LEU A 51 -29.61 -16.43 -7.25
CA LEU A 51 -30.80 -17.21 -6.95
C LEU A 51 -31.69 -16.46 -5.93
N ASN A 52 -32.97 -16.32 -6.26
CA ASN A 52 -33.98 -15.57 -5.49
C ASN A 52 -33.70 -14.06 -5.39
N TYR A 53 -32.81 -13.51 -6.23
CA TYR A 53 -32.68 -12.07 -6.38
C TYR A 53 -34.02 -11.50 -6.89
N PRO A 54 -34.57 -10.38 -6.39
CA PRO A 54 -33.98 -9.39 -5.49
C PRO A 54 -34.33 -9.60 -4.00
N TYR A 55 -34.94 -10.72 -3.62
CA TYR A 55 -35.43 -11.00 -2.26
C TYR A 55 -34.34 -11.53 -1.32
N HIS A 56 -33.10 -11.08 -1.51
CA HIS A 56 -31.99 -11.47 -0.66
C HIS A 56 -32.14 -10.84 0.73
N VAL A 57 -32.11 -11.69 1.76
CA VAL A 57 -32.04 -11.22 3.14
C VAL A 57 -30.62 -10.74 3.44
N LEU A 58 -30.51 -9.49 3.90
CA LEU A 58 -29.26 -8.92 4.36
C LEU A 58 -29.00 -9.39 5.79
N THR A 59 -28.01 -10.25 5.97
CA THR A 59 -27.62 -10.70 7.32
C THR A 59 -26.74 -9.65 8.01
N PRO A 60 -26.74 -9.59 9.36
CA PRO A 60 -25.94 -8.63 10.11
C PRO A 60 -24.44 -8.68 9.79
N GLU A 61 -23.90 -9.88 9.52
CA GLU A 61 -22.48 -10.09 9.23
C GLU A 61 -22.08 -9.38 7.94
N ILE A 62 -22.88 -9.55 6.88
CA ILE A 62 -22.68 -8.91 5.58
C ILE A 62 -22.95 -7.41 5.66
N HIS A 63 -23.93 -6.99 6.46
CA HIS A 63 -24.18 -5.56 6.72
C HIS A 63 -22.94 -4.88 7.29
N TRP A 64 -22.38 -5.40 8.39
CA TRP A 64 -21.18 -4.82 8.99
C TRP A 64 -19.96 -4.94 8.08
N TYR A 65 -19.83 -6.03 7.30
CA TYR A 65 -18.77 -6.15 6.30
C TYR A 65 -18.81 -4.97 5.32
N TYR A 66 -20.00 -4.68 4.79
CA TYR A 66 -20.23 -3.57 3.87
C TYR A 66 -20.03 -2.21 4.51
N MET A 67 -20.55 -1.97 5.71
CA MET A 67 -20.47 -0.66 6.36
C MET A 67 -19.02 -0.27 6.65
N VAL A 68 -18.20 -1.21 7.13
CA VAL A 68 -16.78 -0.96 7.40
C VAL A 68 -16.01 -0.72 6.10
N GLN A 69 -16.22 -1.56 5.08
CA GLN A 69 -15.59 -1.38 3.75
C GLN A 69 -15.96 -0.01 3.15
N LEU A 70 -17.24 0.33 3.14
CA LEU A 70 -17.73 1.59 2.60
C LEU A 70 -17.15 2.79 3.36
N GLY A 71 -17.08 2.71 4.69
CA GLY A 71 -16.45 3.73 5.53
C GLY A 71 -14.99 3.96 5.16
N TYR A 72 -14.20 2.88 5.05
CA TYR A 72 -12.80 2.95 4.67
C TYR A 72 -12.61 3.55 3.27
N TYR A 73 -13.32 3.05 2.25
CA TYR A 73 -13.17 3.55 0.89
C TYR A 73 -13.66 4.99 0.74
N THR A 74 -14.68 5.41 1.48
CA THR A 74 -15.14 6.80 1.51
C THR A 74 -14.08 7.70 2.16
N ALA A 75 -13.52 7.30 3.30
CA ALA A 75 -12.44 8.03 3.95
C ALA A 75 -11.20 8.14 3.04
N SER A 76 -10.80 7.05 2.38
CA SER A 76 -9.71 7.02 1.40
C SER A 76 -10.00 7.95 0.20
N SER A 77 -11.26 8.02 -0.24
CA SER A 77 -11.68 8.91 -1.33
C SER A 77 -11.57 10.39 -0.94
N ILE A 78 -11.81 10.73 0.33
CA ILE A 78 -11.61 12.09 0.84
C ILE A 78 -10.11 12.37 0.94
N TRP A 79 -9.33 11.42 1.45
CA TRP A 79 -7.89 11.54 1.64
C TRP A 79 -7.12 11.87 0.36
N ILE A 80 -7.53 11.31 -0.79
CA ILE A 80 -6.88 11.58 -2.09
C ILE A 80 -6.85 13.08 -2.45
N PHE A 81 -7.81 13.88 -1.98
CA PHE A 81 -7.85 15.32 -2.25
C PHE A 81 -6.84 16.11 -1.41
N TYR A 82 -6.44 15.56 -0.26
CA TYR A 82 -5.40 16.12 0.60
C TYR A 82 -4.01 15.64 0.17
N GLU A 83 -3.91 14.52 -0.54
CA GLU A 83 -2.66 14.05 -1.13
C GLU A 83 -2.17 14.92 -2.29
N VAL A 84 -0.85 14.94 -2.47
CA VAL A 84 -0.23 15.61 -3.61
C VAL A 84 -0.64 14.90 -4.90
N LYS A 85 -1.23 15.65 -5.83
CA LYS A 85 -1.63 15.15 -7.15
C LYS A 85 -0.44 14.51 -7.89
N ARG A 86 -0.47 13.19 -7.99
CA ARG A 86 0.42 12.34 -8.78
C ARG A 86 -0.10 12.15 -10.22
N SER A 87 0.74 11.67 -11.13
CA SER A 87 0.39 11.51 -12.56
C SER A 87 -0.77 10.53 -12.80
N ASP A 88 -1.00 9.60 -11.89
CA ASP A 88 -2.08 8.63 -11.88
C ASP A 88 -3.30 9.08 -11.04
N PHE A 89 -3.33 10.33 -10.58
CA PHE A 89 -4.42 10.89 -9.77
C PHE A 89 -5.80 10.73 -10.43
N LYS A 90 -5.92 10.99 -11.74
CA LYS A 90 -7.22 10.89 -12.45
C LYS A 90 -7.75 9.46 -12.46
N VAL A 91 -6.86 8.48 -12.66
CA VAL A 91 -7.24 7.07 -12.71
C VAL A 91 -7.59 6.58 -11.30
N LEU A 92 -6.80 6.96 -10.29
CA LEU A 92 -7.08 6.62 -8.89
C LEU A 92 -8.39 7.25 -8.40
N LEU A 93 -8.66 8.52 -8.76
CA LEU A 93 -9.93 9.17 -8.44
C LEU A 93 -11.11 8.47 -9.10
N GLY A 94 -11.00 8.15 -10.38
CA GLY A 94 -12.03 7.39 -11.10
C GLY A 94 -12.31 6.02 -10.47
N HIS A 95 -11.26 5.33 -10.02
CA HIS A 95 -11.37 4.10 -9.26
C HIS A 95 -12.14 4.30 -7.95
N HIS A 96 -11.76 5.26 -7.11
CA HIS A 96 -12.45 5.52 -5.84
C HIS A 96 -13.93 5.89 -6.02
N ILE A 97 -14.25 6.71 -7.02
CA ILE A 97 -15.64 7.03 -7.37
C ILE A 97 -16.37 5.75 -7.77
N SER A 98 -15.76 4.90 -8.60
CA SER A 98 -16.37 3.66 -9.05
C SER A 98 -16.59 2.67 -7.90
N THR A 99 -15.62 2.49 -6.99
CA THR A 99 -15.74 1.55 -5.86
C THR A 99 -16.78 1.98 -4.85
N VAL A 100 -16.81 3.28 -4.49
CA VAL A 100 -17.82 3.80 -3.55
C VAL A 100 -19.20 3.72 -4.18
N SER A 101 -19.34 4.08 -5.47
CA SER A 101 -20.60 3.97 -6.19
C SER A 101 -21.07 2.51 -6.30
N LEU A 102 -20.16 1.58 -6.59
CA LEU A 102 -20.46 0.15 -6.70
C LEU A 102 -20.92 -0.42 -5.35
N LEU A 103 -20.25 -0.07 -4.24
CA LEU A 103 -20.63 -0.49 -2.90
C LEU A 103 -22.02 0.02 -2.51
N VAL A 104 -22.27 1.32 -2.66
CA VAL A 104 -23.56 1.95 -2.32
C VAL A 104 -24.66 1.37 -3.20
N PHE A 105 -24.44 1.31 -4.52
CA PHE A 105 -25.44 0.80 -5.45
C PHE A 105 -25.74 -0.68 -5.20
N SER A 106 -24.72 -1.50 -4.95
CA SER A 106 -24.86 -2.93 -4.62
C SER A 106 -25.68 -3.15 -3.34
N TYR A 107 -25.46 -2.30 -2.35
CA TYR A 107 -26.22 -2.35 -1.11
C TYR A 107 -27.69 -1.95 -1.32
N LEU A 108 -27.95 -0.85 -2.03
CA LEU A 108 -29.32 -0.35 -2.27
C LEU A 108 -30.15 -1.24 -3.19
N THR A 109 -29.50 -2.00 -4.08
CA THR A 109 -30.18 -2.86 -5.07
C THR A 109 -30.17 -4.34 -4.68
N ASN A 110 -29.85 -4.71 -3.44
CA ASN A 110 -29.79 -6.12 -2.97
C ASN A 110 -28.79 -7.03 -3.71
N PHE A 111 -27.80 -6.45 -4.39
CA PHE A 111 -26.67 -7.17 -5.00
C PHE A 111 -25.54 -7.44 -3.99
N HIS A 112 -25.83 -7.37 -2.69
CA HIS A 112 -24.84 -7.49 -1.63
C HIS A 112 -24.15 -8.87 -1.61
N ARG A 113 -24.78 -9.93 -2.11
CA ARG A 113 -24.15 -11.27 -2.25
C ARG A 113 -22.98 -11.23 -3.25
N ILE A 114 -23.22 -10.70 -4.45
CA ILE A 114 -22.16 -10.51 -5.45
C ILE A 114 -21.08 -9.59 -4.91
N GLY A 115 -21.46 -8.44 -4.36
CA GLY A 115 -20.46 -7.48 -3.95
C GLY A 115 -19.66 -7.94 -2.71
N ALA A 116 -20.20 -8.78 -1.83
CA ALA A 116 -19.42 -9.43 -0.76
C ALA A 116 -18.31 -10.34 -1.31
N ILE A 117 -18.60 -11.13 -2.35
CA ILE A 117 -17.57 -11.92 -3.05
C ILE A 117 -16.54 -11.01 -3.71
N VAL A 118 -17.00 -9.94 -4.38
CA VAL A 118 -16.11 -8.96 -4.99
C VAL A 118 -15.16 -8.37 -3.94
N LEU A 119 -15.67 -7.89 -2.80
CA LEU A 119 -14.86 -7.35 -1.71
C LEU A 119 -13.78 -8.35 -1.25
N LEU A 120 -14.15 -9.60 -1.00
CA LEU A 120 -13.23 -10.64 -0.53
C LEU A 120 -12.09 -10.90 -1.54
N LEU A 121 -12.41 -10.96 -2.84
CA LEU A 121 -11.42 -11.17 -3.91
C LEU A 121 -10.40 -10.03 -4.00
N HIS A 122 -10.80 -8.82 -3.60
CA HIS A 122 -9.95 -7.64 -3.65
C HIS A 122 -9.01 -7.59 -2.45
N ASP A 123 -9.56 -7.77 -1.24
CA ASP A 123 -8.83 -7.66 0.03
C ASP A 123 -7.59 -8.55 0.07
N ILE A 124 -7.68 -9.80 -0.43
CA ILE A 124 -6.57 -10.77 -0.35
C ILE A 124 -5.32 -10.33 -1.12
N ALA A 125 -5.45 -9.75 -2.31
CA ALA A 125 -4.26 -9.31 -3.04
C ALA A 125 -3.64 -8.06 -2.39
N ASP A 126 -4.48 -7.19 -1.83
CA ASP A 126 -4.03 -5.95 -1.22
C ASP A 126 -3.22 -6.22 0.06
N CYS A 127 -3.53 -7.30 0.79
CA CYS A 127 -2.70 -7.82 1.87
C CYS A 127 -1.26 -8.09 1.40
N TRP A 128 -1.10 -8.88 0.33
CA TRP A 128 0.23 -9.23 -0.19
C TRP A 128 0.97 -8.01 -0.75
N MET A 129 0.26 -7.08 -1.38
CA MET A 129 0.82 -5.84 -1.91
C MET A 129 1.41 -4.96 -0.79
N GLU A 130 0.66 -4.72 0.28
CA GLU A 130 1.13 -3.90 1.40
C GLU A 130 2.26 -4.58 2.17
N ALA A 131 2.20 -5.91 2.36
CA ALA A 131 3.30 -6.68 2.95
C ALA A 131 4.61 -6.54 2.14
N ALA A 132 4.53 -6.60 0.80
CA ALA A 132 5.69 -6.43 -0.07
C ALA A 132 6.32 -5.02 0.06
N LYS A 133 5.50 -3.97 0.20
CA LYS A 133 5.96 -2.58 0.41
C LYS A 133 6.66 -2.42 1.75
N ILE A 134 6.09 -2.94 2.83
CA ILE A 134 6.70 -2.92 4.18
C ILE A 134 8.08 -3.56 4.15
N CYS A 135 8.19 -4.76 3.55
CA CYS A 135 9.47 -5.45 3.37
C CYS A 135 10.48 -4.63 2.55
N LYS A 136 10.01 -3.88 1.55
CA LYS A 136 10.85 -2.96 0.78
C LYS A 136 11.36 -1.79 1.63
N TYR A 137 10.52 -1.21 2.48
CA TYR A 137 10.87 -0.08 3.34
C TYR A 137 11.88 -0.42 4.43
N ILE A 138 11.87 -1.66 4.94
CA ILE A 138 12.89 -2.18 5.87
C ILE A 138 14.14 -2.76 5.17
N ASN A 139 14.30 -2.51 3.87
CA ASN A 139 15.42 -2.99 3.04
C ASN A 139 15.57 -4.53 2.94
N LYS A 140 14.51 -5.32 3.22
CA LYS A 140 14.49 -6.77 3.00
C LYS A 140 14.07 -7.10 1.56
N ASN A 141 14.97 -6.86 0.61
CA ASN A 141 14.69 -6.98 -0.83
C ASN A 141 14.22 -8.39 -1.25
N LEU A 142 14.87 -9.46 -0.77
CA LEU A 142 14.47 -10.83 -1.10
C LEU A 142 13.03 -11.14 -0.66
N ALA A 143 12.68 -10.79 0.59
CA ALA A 143 11.32 -10.98 1.09
C ALA A 143 10.30 -10.14 0.31
N SER A 144 10.64 -8.91 -0.04
CA SER A 144 9.79 -8.04 -0.87
C SER A 144 9.53 -8.63 -2.26
N GLU A 145 10.55 -9.20 -2.91
CA GLU A 145 10.43 -9.84 -4.23
C GLU A 145 9.58 -11.12 -4.18
N VAL A 146 9.73 -11.93 -3.13
CA VAL A 146 8.89 -13.12 -2.91
C VAL A 146 7.43 -12.72 -2.68
N LEU A 147 7.17 -11.76 -1.79
CA LEU A 147 5.82 -11.27 -1.51
C LEU A 147 5.18 -10.60 -2.73
N PHE A 148 5.95 -9.83 -3.50
CA PHE A 148 5.50 -9.25 -4.76
C PHE A 148 5.15 -10.32 -5.79
N SER A 149 5.89 -11.44 -5.82
CA SER A 149 5.60 -12.58 -6.70
C SER A 149 4.31 -13.30 -6.28
N ILE A 150 4.07 -13.48 -4.99
CA ILE A 150 2.80 -14.01 -4.45
C ILE A 150 1.64 -13.07 -4.81
N PHE A 151 1.80 -11.77 -4.55
CA PHE A 151 0.84 -10.73 -4.94
C PHE A 151 0.49 -10.82 -6.44
N PHE A 152 1.49 -10.97 -7.30
CA PHE A 152 1.30 -11.08 -8.75
C PHE A 152 0.41 -12.28 -9.14
N VAL A 153 0.68 -13.44 -8.55
CA VAL A 153 -0.11 -14.65 -8.79
C VAL A 153 -1.54 -14.49 -8.26
N VAL A 154 -1.69 -13.97 -7.04
CA VAL A 154 -3.01 -13.71 -6.43
C VAL A 154 -3.82 -12.70 -7.25
N TRP A 155 -3.19 -11.64 -7.77
CA TRP A 155 -3.85 -10.66 -8.64
C TRP A 155 -4.44 -11.30 -9.90
N ILE A 156 -3.67 -12.16 -10.57
CA ILE A 156 -4.15 -12.89 -11.74
C ILE A 156 -5.32 -13.78 -11.35
N ALA A 157 -5.16 -14.58 -10.29
CA ALA A 157 -6.16 -15.54 -9.84
C ALA A 157 -7.49 -14.87 -9.43
N THR A 158 -7.45 -13.75 -8.70
CA THR A 158 -8.68 -13.13 -8.20
C THR A 158 -9.31 -12.17 -9.21
N ARG A 159 -8.53 -11.30 -9.84
CA ARG A 159 -9.05 -10.19 -10.66
C ARG A 159 -9.04 -10.44 -12.17
N LEU A 160 -8.15 -11.29 -12.69
CA LEU A 160 -8.10 -11.59 -14.12
C LEU A 160 -8.74 -12.92 -14.50
N THR A 161 -8.87 -13.85 -13.56
CA THR A 161 -9.57 -15.12 -13.81
C THR A 161 -10.89 -15.19 -13.05
N TYR A 162 -10.88 -15.23 -11.71
CA TYR A 162 -12.10 -15.46 -10.95
C TYR A 162 -13.18 -14.39 -11.20
N PHE A 163 -12.81 -13.11 -11.11
CA PHE A 163 -13.74 -12.00 -11.30
C PHE A 163 -14.44 -11.99 -12.67
N PRO A 164 -13.76 -12.01 -13.83
CA PRO A 164 -14.46 -11.97 -15.12
C PRO A 164 -15.17 -13.29 -15.48
N PHE A 165 -14.56 -14.45 -15.21
CA PHE A 165 -15.11 -15.73 -15.66
C PHE A 165 -16.17 -16.31 -14.74
N TRP A 166 -16.20 -15.94 -13.46
CA TRP A 166 -17.24 -16.39 -12.52
C TRP A 166 -18.18 -15.25 -12.15
N VAL A 167 -17.68 -14.13 -11.62
CA VAL A 167 -18.56 -13.06 -11.10
C VAL A 167 -19.31 -12.35 -12.23
N ILE A 168 -18.60 -11.77 -13.20
CA ILE A 168 -19.24 -11.06 -14.33
C ILE A 168 -20.06 -12.02 -15.18
N TRP A 169 -19.53 -13.22 -15.45
CA TRP A 169 -20.25 -14.22 -16.22
C TRP A 169 -21.58 -14.61 -15.56
N THR A 170 -21.58 -14.82 -14.24
CA THR A 170 -22.79 -15.18 -13.48
C THR A 170 -23.80 -14.06 -13.53
N THR A 171 -23.40 -12.81 -13.29
CA THR A 171 -24.33 -11.68 -13.33
C THR A 171 -24.93 -11.53 -14.73
N ILE A 172 -24.14 -11.61 -15.80
CA ILE A 172 -24.61 -11.44 -17.17
C ILE A 172 -25.51 -12.61 -17.64
N LYS A 173 -25.18 -13.85 -17.28
CA LYS A 173 -25.92 -15.02 -17.76
C LYS A 173 -27.15 -15.33 -16.93
N LEU A 174 -27.04 -15.26 -15.61
CA LEU A 174 -28.12 -15.67 -14.72
C LEU A 174 -29.03 -14.50 -14.32
N GLY A 175 -28.51 -13.26 -14.31
CA GLY A 175 -29.31 -12.08 -13.99
C GLY A 175 -30.56 -11.88 -14.86
N PRO A 176 -30.46 -11.95 -16.21
CA PRO A 176 -31.63 -11.82 -17.08
C PRO A 176 -32.62 -12.98 -16.97
N VAL A 177 -32.17 -14.17 -16.56
CA VAL A 177 -33.02 -15.36 -16.43
C VAL A 177 -33.95 -15.23 -15.22
N GLU A 178 -33.42 -14.72 -14.10
CA GLU A 178 -34.18 -14.59 -12.86
C GLU A 178 -35.18 -13.41 -12.90
N ASN A 179 -34.75 -12.24 -13.39
CA ASN A 179 -35.52 -10.99 -13.25
C ASN A 179 -35.74 -10.20 -14.54
N GLY A 180 -35.34 -10.74 -15.68
CA GLY A 180 -35.32 -9.99 -16.94
C GLY A 180 -34.29 -8.86 -16.93
N ILE A 181 -34.32 -8.06 -18.00
CA ILE A 181 -33.42 -6.90 -18.16
C ILE A 181 -34.14 -5.67 -17.59
N TYR A 182 -33.62 -5.14 -16.49
CA TYR A 182 -34.10 -3.90 -15.87
C TYR A 182 -32.94 -2.90 -15.67
N PRO A 183 -33.21 -1.60 -15.47
CA PRO A 183 -32.14 -0.58 -15.45
C PRO A 183 -31.06 -0.82 -14.39
N GLY A 184 -31.43 -1.29 -13.20
CA GLY A 184 -30.46 -1.56 -12.13
C GLY A 184 -29.47 -2.67 -12.48
N TYR A 185 -29.92 -3.71 -13.18
CA TYR A 185 -29.06 -4.78 -13.69
C TYR A 185 -28.02 -4.24 -14.69
N VAL A 186 -28.44 -3.37 -15.61
CA VAL A 186 -27.55 -2.79 -16.62
C VAL A 186 -26.49 -1.91 -15.95
N ILE A 187 -26.90 -1.07 -15.00
CA ILE A 187 -25.99 -0.19 -14.25
C ILE A 187 -24.99 -1.02 -13.44
N MET A 188 -25.45 -2.06 -12.74
CA MET A 188 -24.58 -2.93 -11.95
C MET A 188 -23.51 -3.62 -12.80
N ASN A 189 -23.91 -4.25 -13.90
CA ASN A 189 -22.96 -4.89 -14.82
C ASN A 189 -22.02 -3.88 -15.46
N GLY A 190 -22.51 -2.67 -15.77
CA GLY A 190 -21.67 -1.55 -16.22
C GLY A 190 -20.56 -1.23 -15.22
N PHE A 191 -20.87 -1.11 -13.93
CA PHE A 191 -19.87 -0.90 -12.89
C PHE A 191 -18.87 -2.05 -12.77
N LEU A 192 -19.33 -3.30 -12.84
CA LEU A 192 -18.43 -4.48 -12.82
C LEU A 192 -17.47 -4.49 -14.03
N LEU A 193 -17.94 -4.10 -15.21
CA LEU A 193 -17.09 -3.98 -16.41
C LEU A 193 -16.08 -2.84 -16.28
N VAL A 194 -16.48 -1.68 -15.76
CA VAL A 194 -15.55 -0.58 -15.46
C VAL A 194 -14.47 -1.04 -14.49
N LEU A 195 -14.85 -1.77 -13.43
CA LEU A 195 -13.91 -2.33 -12.47
C LEU A 195 -12.94 -3.32 -13.14
N GLN A 196 -13.42 -4.15 -14.08
CA GLN A 196 -12.55 -5.05 -14.84
C GLN A 196 -11.56 -4.31 -15.75
N ILE A 197 -11.98 -3.24 -16.42
CA ILE A 197 -11.09 -2.41 -17.24
C ILE A 197 -9.98 -1.81 -16.36
N LEU A 198 -10.32 -1.34 -15.16
CA LEU A 198 -9.35 -0.89 -14.19
C LEU A 198 -8.38 -2.03 -13.84
N HIS A 199 -8.86 -3.24 -13.50
CA HIS A 199 -7.97 -4.36 -13.20
C HIS A 199 -6.94 -4.66 -14.29
N ILE A 200 -7.36 -4.59 -15.56
CA ILE A 200 -6.45 -4.77 -16.70
C ILE A 200 -5.42 -3.63 -16.75
N TYR A 201 -5.85 -2.38 -16.56
CA TYR A 201 -4.95 -1.23 -16.50
C TYR A 201 -3.88 -1.38 -15.41
N TRP A 202 -4.30 -1.72 -14.19
CA TRP A 202 -3.39 -1.94 -13.05
C TRP A 202 -2.48 -3.15 -13.27
N PHE A 203 -2.98 -4.23 -13.88
CA PHE A 203 -2.15 -5.37 -14.26
C PHE A 203 -1.01 -4.97 -15.21
N CYS A 204 -1.29 -4.15 -16.23
CA CYS A 204 -0.26 -3.63 -17.12
C CYS A 204 0.83 -2.85 -16.36
N LEU A 205 0.45 -2.07 -15.34
CA LEU A 205 1.41 -1.37 -14.48
C LEU A 205 2.25 -2.35 -13.65
N ILE A 206 1.62 -3.38 -13.08
CA ILE A 206 2.31 -4.41 -12.29
C ILE A 206 3.31 -5.18 -13.16
N VAL A 207 2.92 -5.58 -14.38
CA VAL A 207 3.83 -6.24 -15.34
C VAL A 207 5.00 -5.33 -15.70
N LYS A 208 4.74 -4.03 -15.95
CA LYS A 208 5.81 -3.06 -16.22
C LYS A 208 6.82 -3.00 -15.08
N ILE A 209 6.36 -2.96 -13.83
CA ILE A 209 7.24 -2.98 -12.64
C ILE A 209 8.00 -4.31 -12.57
N ALA A 210 7.33 -5.45 -12.78
CA ALA A 210 7.96 -6.77 -12.75
C ALA A 210 9.08 -6.92 -13.80
N VAL A 211 8.87 -6.40 -15.02
CA VAL A 211 9.88 -6.39 -16.09
C VAL A 211 11.06 -5.48 -15.71
N GLN A 212 10.79 -4.29 -15.17
CA GLN A 212 11.82 -3.37 -14.71
C GLN A 212 12.70 -3.97 -13.60
N VAL A 213 12.10 -4.67 -12.64
CA VAL A 213 12.85 -5.36 -11.58
C VAL A 213 13.75 -6.45 -12.17
N LYS A 214 13.24 -7.25 -13.12
CA LYS A 214 14.02 -8.30 -13.79
C LYS A 214 15.14 -7.76 -14.70
N SER A 215 14.96 -6.58 -15.31
CA SER A 215 16.00 -5.97 -16.13
C SER A 215 17.13 -5.37 -15.28
N HIS A 216 16.80 -4.69 -14.18
CA HIS A 216 17.80 -4.14 -13.25
C HIS A 216 18.51 -5.23 -12.44
N GLY A 217 17.82 -6.31 -12.07
CA GLY A 217 18.42 -7.49 -11.45
C GLY A 217 19.34 -8.27 -12.41
N ARG A 218 19.06 -8.25 -13.72
CA ARG A 218 19.97 -8.79 -14.74
C ARG A 218 21.24 -7.96 -14.88
N LEU A 219 21.14 -6.63 -14.86
CA LEU A 219 22.32 -5.75 -14.83
C LEU A 219 23.25 -6.11 -13.65
N PHE A 220 22.71 -6.30 -12.44
CA PHE A 220 23.52 -6.69 -11.28
C PHE A 220 24.08 -8.12 -11.33
N LYS A 221 23.45 -9.02 -12.09
CA LYS A 221 23.90 -10.41 -12.25
C LYS A 221 24.98 -10.55 -13.32
N ASP A 222 24.94 -9.71 -14.38
CA ASP A 222 25.99 -9.61 -15.40
C ASP A 222 27.21 -8.79 -14.93
N CYS A 223 27.00 -7.73 -14.14
CA CYS A 223 28.10 -6.93 -13.57
C CYS A 223 28.86 -7.63 -12.42
N ARG A 224 28.52 -8.88 -12.06
CA ARG A 224 29.38 -9.73 -11.22
C ARG A 224 30.42 -10.51 -12.03
N SER A 225 30.43 -10.35 -13.35
CA SER A 225 31.39 -10.94 -14.28
C SER A 225 32.30 -9.91 -14.97
N GLU A 226 31.96 -8.62 -15.00
CA GLU A 226 32.86 -7.60 -15.55
C GLU A 226 32.83 -6.31 -14.71
N SER A 227 34.04 -5.80 -14.50
CA SER A 227 34.45 -4.64 -13.74
C SER A 227 33.84 -3.31 -14.23
N GLU A 228 33.50 -2.49 -13.24
CA GLU A 228 33.46 -1.02 -13.26
C GLU A 228 32.49 -0.25 -14.19
N LEU A 229 31.58 0.47 -13.51
CA LEU A 229 31.11 1.85 -13.71
C LEU A 229 29.86 2.19 -14.56
N SER A 230 29.16 3.19 -13.99
CA SER A 230 28.10 4.11 -14.49
C SER A 230 26.65 3.60 -14.51
N ASP A 231 25.70 4.07 -13.70
CA ASP A 231 25.17 5.41 -13.30
C ASP A 231 23.89 5.77 -14.09
N GLU A 232 22.70 5.46 -13.53
CA GLU A 232 21.50 6.33 -13.56
C GLU A 232 20.33 5.82 -12.67
N SER A 233 20.58 5.49 -11.41
CA SER A 233 19.50 5.25 -10.42
C SER A 233 19.83 5.83 -9.04
N THR A 234 20.65 6.89 -9.10
CA THR A 234 21.44 7.43 -8.01
C THR A 234 20.67 8.47 -7.17
N HIS A 235 19.37 8.25 -6.90
CA HIS A 235 18.60 9.15 -6.03
C HIS A 235 18.15 8.53 -4.70
N ILE A 236 18.06 7.21 -4.59
CA ILE A 236 17.73 6.55 -3.31
C ILE A 236 19.00 6.11 -2.57
N THR A 237 20.07 5.76 -3.30
CA THR A 237 21.35 5.33 -2.70
C THR A 237 22.23 6.50 -2.25
N LYS A 238 22.13 7.68 -2.89
CA LYS A 238 22.93 8.87 -2.51
C LYS A 238 22.58 9.40 -1.11
N SER A 239 21.31 9.34 -0.68
CA SER A 239 20.93 9.81 0.67
C SER A 239 21.54 8.96 1.78
N ASN A 240 21.59 7.64 1.61
CA ASN A 240 22.18 6.71 2.58
C ASN A 240 23.72 6.76 2.57
N LEU A 241 24.35 6.98 1.41
CA LEU A 241 25.80 7.14 1.31
C LEU A 241 26.27 8.49 1.88
N ILE A 242 25.55 9.59 1.67
CA ILE A 242 25.87 10.89 2.27
C ILE A 242 25.72 10.83 3.79
N HIS A 243 24.71 10.11 4.30
CA HIS A 243 24.54 9.94 5.73
C HIS A 243 25.68 9.12 6.36
N LYS A 244 26.12 8.03 5.69
CA LYS A 244 27.23 7.18 6.15
C LYS A 244 28.59 7.89 6.02
N LYS A 245 28.80 8.69 4.97
CA LYS A 245 30.02 9.49 4.76
C LYS A 245 30.13 10.62 5.79
N ASN A 246 29.03 11.26 6.17
CA ASN A 246 29.04 12.29 7.23
C ASN A 246 29.30 11.71 8.64
N TYR A 247 28.87 10.46 8.91
CA TYR A 247 29.26 9.78 10.15
C TYR A 247 30.73 9.35 10.15
N HIS A 248 31.24 8.84 9.02
CA HIS A 248 32.62 8.39 8.93
C HIS A 248 33.63 9.55 8.89
N VAL A 249 33.33 10.65 8.20
CA VAL A 249 34.18 11.86 8.13
C VAL A 249 34.28 12.53 9.49
N LYS A 250 33.20 12.53 10.30
CA LYS A 250 33.23 13.07 11.66
C LYS A 250 34.03 12.20 12.64
N GLN A 251 34.27 10.93 12.30
CA GLN A 251 35.02 9.97 13.10
C GLN A 251 36.49 9.86 12.67
N THR A 252 36.81 10.14 11.40
CA THR A 252 38.20 10.30 10.92
C THR A 252 38.76 11.69 11.20
N SER A 253 37.94 12.76 11.21
CA SER A 253 38.39 14.09 11.63
C SER A 253 38.69 14.22 13.13
N LEU A 254 38.38 13.20 13.93
CA LEU A 254 38.73 13.10 15.35
C LEU A 254 39.96 12.18 15.57
N LYS A 255 40.53 11.59 14.52
CA LYS A 255 41.70 10.69 14.59
C LYS A 255 42.95 11.21 13.87
N ASP A 256 42.82 12.21 13.01
CA ASP A 256 43.96 12.80 12.26
C ASP A 256 44.40 14.17 12.82
N SER A 257 44.34 14.38 14.15
CA SER A 257 44.79 15.64 14.79
C SER A 257 45.71 15.46 15.99
N ASP A 258 46.24 14.25 16.19
CA ASP A 258 47.29 13.99 17.17
C ASP A 258 48.60 13.74 16.42
N ASP A 259 49.28 14.81 16.01
CA ASP A 259 50.75 14.89 16.05
C ASP A 259 51.27 16.29 15.66
N VAL A 260 51.98 16.91 16.63
CA VAL A 260 52.94 18.04 16.52
C VAL A 260 52.35 19.47 16.38
N GLN A 261 52.20 20.23 17.47
CA GLN A 261 53.23 21.02 18.18
C GLN A 261 52.57 22.00 19.18
N TYR A 262 53.19 22.12 20.35
CA TYR A 262 52.81 22.99 21.48
C TYR A 262 52.57 24.45 21.09
N ASP A 263 51.41 25.01 21.49
CA ASP A 263 51.33 26.42 21.87
C ASP A 263 50.36 26.61 23.05
N ASN A 264 50.87 27.22 24.10
CA ASN A 264 50.50 26.94 25.50
C ASN A 264 49.68 28.11 26.10
N ASN A 265 48.53 28.47 25.52
CA ASN A 265 47.84 29.69 25.98
C ASN A 265 46.30 29.75 25.91
N ASN A 266 45.59 28.61 25.94
CA ASN A 266 44.11 28.61 25.93
C ASN A 266 43.44 27.78 27.03
N ASN A 267 44.19 27.19 27.96
CA ASN A 267 43.64 26.34 29.03
C ASN A 267 43.00 27.11 30.19
N ASP A 268 43.18 28.43 30.30
CA ASP A 268 42.58 29.20 31.41
C ASP A 268 41.14 29.67 31.15
N LYS A 269 40.69 29.71 29.88
CA LYS A 269 39.32 30.15 29.56
C LYS A 269 38.28 29.02 29.54
N LEU A 270 38.69 27.77 29.30
CA LEU A 270 37.76 26.64 29.24
C LEU A 270 37.41 26.07 30.63
N ASN A 271 38.36 26.11 31.58
CA ASN A 271 38.13 25.62 32.95
C ASN A 271 37.15 26.51 33.74
N HIS A 272 37.14 27.83 33.47
CA HIS A 272 36.24 28.76 34.16
C HIS A 272 34.77 28.68 33.70
N VAL A 273 34.51 28.09 32.51
CA VAL A 273 33.15 27.88 31.99
C VAL A 273 32.60 26.52 32.42
N TYR A 274 33.45 25.50 32.55
CA TYR A 274 33.02 24.16 32.95
C TYR A 274 32.70 24.06 34.47
N GLN A 275 33.41 24.81 35.32
CA GLN A 275 33.10 24.88 36.76
C GLN A 275 31.82 25.66 37.08
N ARG A 276 31.35 26.55 36.20
CA ARG A 276 30.12 27.32 36.42
C ARG A 276 28.84 26.53 36.06
N SER A 277 28.98 25.52 35.21
CA SER A 277 27.87 24.66 34.75
C SER A 277 27.51 23.56 35.75
N THR A 278 28.50 22.98 36.42
CA THR A 278 28.32 21.88 37.38
C THR A 278 27.69 22.33 38.71
N HIS A 279 27.78 23.61 39.07
CA HIS A 279 27.17 24.15 40.28
C HIS A 279 25.67 24.48 40.14
N CYS A 280 25.16 24.65 38.91
CA CYS A 280 23.73 24.88 38.68
C CYS A 280 22.92 23.58 38.60
N ILE A 281 23.54 22.45 38.27
CA ILE A 281 22.85 21.15 38.14
C ILE A 281 22.70 20.45 39.51
N GLN A 282 23.52 20.78 40.51
CA GLN A 282 23.40 20.22 41.86
C GLN A 282 22.39 20.93 42.77
N LEU A 283 21.85 22.09 42.38
CA LEU A 283 20.84 22.81 43.19
C LEU A 283 19.39 22.44 42.85
N ASP A 284 19.11 21.85 41.68
CA ASP A 284 17.74 21.49 41.27
C ASP A 284 17.30 20.09 41.76
N ASN A 285 18.24 19.25 42.20
CA ASN A 285 17.96 17.93 42.78
C ASN A 285 17.83 17.94 44.33
N ARG A 286 17.61 19.11 44.95
CA ARG A 286 17.32 19.24 46.40
C ARG A 286 15.98 19.93 46.70
N LEU A 287 15.07 20.05 45.72
CA LEU A 287 13.74 20.63 45.93
C LEU A 287 12.58 19.80 45.34
N ASN A 288 12.72 18.47 45.30
CA ASN A 288 11.59 17.53 45.28
C ASN A 288 11.89 16.32 46.15
#